data_AF-A0A2P6WJ99-F1
#
_entry.id   AF-A0A2P6WJ99-F1
#
_cell.length_a   1.000
_cell.length_b   1.000
_cell.length_c   1.000
_cell.angle_alpha   90.00
_cell.angle_beta   90.00
_cell.angle_gamma   90.00
#
_symmetry.space_group_name_H-M   'P 1'
#
loop_
_entity.id
_entity.type
_entity.pdbx_description
1 polymer ?
#
loop_
_entity_poly.entity_id
_entity_poly.type
_entity_poly.pdbx_seq_one_letter_code
_entity_poly.pdbx_strand_id
1 'polypeptide(L)'
;MASFIKDVEEIRQRAMRKLEDGAVTSNYPLDKEQSVAILNEALASEIVCVLRYQHHFFMASGVLGRSVAQTFKKHSDEEREHMEEIAERIQQLGGKPDFNPGTLVERSVAHYSEGGSLGEMIREDLIAERVVIDVYQQFIEHFGMKDTTTRMLFEHIKAEEETHANELSEMLFIVDPSTGEKSMADTGTNVMNAAARPETEEEFELVEQAMAEHREQRLRLEGESEAPGRSIGGVGGRPMNRRHSPAEIDDYEAAEFGYEGGMHGTNRSPKVLEKQRKNRAA
;
A
#
# COMPACT_ATOMS: atom_id res chain seq x y z
N MET A 1 -26.45 16.53 37.62
CA MET A 1 -25.19 16.16 36.95
C MET A 1 -25.29 16.62 35.51
N ALA A 2 -24.31 17.38 35.01
CA ALA A 2 -24.34 17.83 33.61
C ALA A 2 -24.17 16.60 32.70
N SER A 3 -25.21 16.26 31.95
CA SER A 3 -25.16 15.15 30.99
C SER A 3 -24.52 15.66 29.71
N PHE A 4 -23.20 15.46 29.58
CA PHE A 4 -22.46 15.77 28.36
C PHE A 4 -22.90 14.86 27.19
N ILE A 5 -23.23 13.61 27.50
CA ILE A 5 -23.80 12.65 26.55
C ILE A 5 -25.31 12.73 26.67
N LYS A 6 -25.98 13.08 25.57
CA LYS A 6 -27.44 12.98 25.47
C LYS A 6 -27.81 11.64 24.83
N ASP A 7 -28.91 11.05 25.28
CA ASP A 7 -29.58 9.94 24.60
C ASP A 7 -28.76 8.64 24.47
N VAL A 8 -28.08 8.24 25.55
CA VAL A 8 -27.34 6.97 25.66
C VAL A 8 -28.19 5.76 25.24
N GLU A 9 -29.47 5.75 25.60
CA GLU A 9 -30.40 4.68 25.20
C GLU A 9 -30.62 4.63 23.69
N GLU A 10 -30.70 5.78 23.03
CA GLU A 10 -30.82 5.84 21.56
C GLU A 10 -29.53 5.37 20.88
N ILE A 11 -28.37 5.80 21.41
CA ILE A 11 -27.05 5.33 20.95
C ILE A 11 -26.95 3.81 21.07
N ARG A 12 -27.34 3.26 22.22
CA ARG A 12 -27.37 1.81 22.47
C ARG A 12 -28.30 1.09 21.49
N GLN A 13 -29.51 1.60 21.28
CA GLN A 13 -30.45 1.01 20.33
C GLN A 13 -29.94 1.05 18.89
N ARG A 14 -29.27 2.14 18.47
CA ARG A 14 -28.63 2.22 17.14
C ARG A 14 -27.52 1.18 16.99
N ALA A 15 -26.65 1.05 17.99
CA ALA A 15 -25.56 0.07 17.99
C ALA A 15 -26.08 -1.38 17.90
N MET A 16 -27.15 -1.71 18.61
CA MET A 16 -27.74 -3.06 18.59
C MET A 16 -28.35 -3.45 17.23
N ARG A 17 -28.73 -2.49 16.38
CA ARG A 17 -29.37 -2.76 15.08
C ARG A 17 -28.39 -3.16 13.97
N LYS A 18 -27.09 -2.94 14.17
CA LYS A 18 -26.04 -3.08 13.14
C LYS A 18 -24.75 -3.65 13.75
N LEU A 19 -24.88 -4.69 14.58
CA LEU A 19 -23.71 -5.30 15.22
C LEU A 19 -22.76 -5.94 14.21
N GLU A 20 -23.30 -6.35 13.06
CA GLU A 20 -22.57 -6.90 11.92
C GLU A 20 -21.65 -5.88 11.24
N ASP A 21 -21.89 -4.57 11.40
CA ASP A 21 -21.06 -3.49 10.82
C ASP A 21 -19.75 -3.26 11.64
N GLY A 22 -19.55 -4.01 12.74
CA GLY A 22 -18.32 -4.01 13.52
C GLY A 22 -18.04 -2.67 14.22
N ALA A 23 -16.82 -2.14 14.04
CA ALA A 23 -16.40 -0.87 14.64
C ALA A 23 -17.01 0.35 13.94
N VAL A 24 -17.60 0.17 12.75
CA VAL A 24 -18.24 1.24 11.99
C VAL A 24 -19.64 1.47 12.53
N THR A 25 -19.90 2.70 12.98
CA THR A 25 -21.25 3.09 13.40
C THR A 25 -21.99 3.79 12.27
N SER A 26 -23.31 3.87 12.37
CA SER A 26 -24.16 4.61 11.40
C SER A 26 -23.86 6.11 11.30
N ASN A 27 -22.95 6.63 12.13
CA ASN A 27 -22.52 8.03 12.15
C ASN A 27 -21.11 8.24 11.56
N TYR A 28 -20.57 7.25 10.84
CA TYR A 28 -19.33 7.45 10.08
C TYR A 28 -19.54 8.55 9.02
N PRO A 29 -18.76 9.65 9.03
CA PRO A 29 -19.08 10.85 8.28
C PRO A 29 -18.52 10.89 6.86
N LEU A 30 -17.71 9.91 6.45
CA LEU A 30 -17.13 9.80 5.11
C LEU A 30 -17.87 8.74 4.28
N ASP A 31 -17.69 8.83 2.96
CA ASP A 31 -18.00 7.74 2.05
C ASP A 31 -17.04 6.57 2.31
N LYS A 32 -17.60 5.43 2.70
CA LYS A 32 -16.82 4.26 3.15
C LYS A 32 -16.11 3.60 1.98
N GLU A 33 -16.78 3.51 0.83
CA GLU A 33 -16.23 2.94 -0.39
C GLU A 33 -15.04 3.78 -0.88
N GLN A 34 -15.14 5.12 -0.82
CA GLN A 34 -14.03 6.02 -1.10
C GLN A 34 -12.88 5.87 -0.08
N SER A 35 -13.18 5.84 1.22
CA SER A 35 -12.16 5.64 2.27
C SER A 35 -11.39 4.33 2.06
N VAL A 36 -12.09 3.25 1.72
CA VAL A 36 -11.50 1.94 1.43
C VAL A 36 -10.67 1.96 0.15
N ALA A 37 -11.07 2.72 -0.88
CA ALA A 37 -10.29 2.88 -2.10
C ALA A 37 -8.95 3.58 -1.81
N ILE A 38 -8.97 4.71 -1.08
CA ILE A 38 -7.76 5.44 -0.67
C ILE A 38 -6.81 4.54 0.14
N LEU A 39 -7.35 3.79 1.11
CA LEU A 39 -6.54 2.86 1.89
C LEU A 39 -5.95 1.73 1.03
N ASN A 40 -6.63 1.30 -0.03
CA ASN A 40 -6.08 0.31 -0.96
C ASN A 40 -5.02 0.88 -1.91
N GLU A 41 -5.01 2.19 -2.18
CA GLU A 41 -3.89 2.88 -2.86
C GLU A 41 -2.65 2.91 -1.95
N ALA A 42 -2.84 3.27 -0.67
CA ALA A 42 -1.78 3.22 0.33
C ALA A 42 -1.23 1.80 0.49
N LEU A 43 -2.11 0.79 0.67
CA LEU A 43 -1.72 -0.62 0.80
C LEU A 43 -0.88 -1.10 -0.39
N ALA A 44 -1.28 -0.75 -1.62
CA ALA A 44 -0.51 -1.12 -2.81
C ALA A 44 0.89 -0.49 -2.79
N SER A 45 0.98 0.76 -2.34
CA SER A 45 2.23 1.50 -2.24
C SER A 45 3.18 0.86 -1.24
N GLU A 46 2.69 0.51 -0.05
CA GLU A 46 3.48 -0.19 0.97
C GLU A 46 3.99 -1.55 0.48
N ILE A 47 3.15 -2.33 -0.21
CA ILE A 47 3.58 -3.61 -0.77
C ILE A 47 4.69 -3.39 -1.82
N VAL A 48 4.59 -2.36 -2.66
CA VAL A 48 5.66 -2.02 -3.62
C VAL A 48 6.94 -1.62 -2.87
N CYS A 49 6.85 -0.80 -1.83
CA CYS A 49 7.99 -0.39 -1.00
C CYS A 49 8.67 -1.60 -0.34
N VAL A 50 7.91 -2.52 0.28
CA VAL A 50 8.44 -3.80 0.82
C VAL A 50 9.24 -4.54 -0.25
N LEU A 51 8.64 -4.74 -1.44
CA LEU A 51 9.28 -5.51 -2.51
C LEU A 51 10.55 -4.81 -3.04
N ARG A 52 10.54 -3.47 -3.16
CA ARG A 52 11.67 -2.67 -3.61
C ARG A 52 12.82 -2.72 -2.60
N TYR A 53 12.56 -2.45 -1.33
CA TYR A 53 13.59 -2.56 -0.30
C TYR A 53 14.14 -3.98 -0.15
N GLN A 54 13.31 -5.02 -0.32
CA GLN A 54 13.82 -6.38 -0.32
C GLN A 54 14.77 -6.64 -1.49
N HIS A 55 14.44 -6.15 -2.68
CA HIS A 55 15.32 -6.20 -3.84
C HIS A 55 16.65 -5.51 -3.51
N HIS A 56 16.59 -4.25 -3.08
CA HIS A 56 17.79 -3.46 -2.77
C HIS A 56 18.63 -4.09 -1.66
N PHE A 57 18.01 -4.68 -0.62
CA PHE A 57 18.71 -5.44 0.42
C PHE A 57 19.58 -6.56 -0.15
N PHE A 58 19.04 -7.36 -1.07
CA PHE A 58 19.76 -8.48 -1.65
C PHE A 58 20.82 -8.06 -2.69
N MET A 59 20.58 -6.93 -3.36
CA MET A 59 21.49 -6.42 -4.41
C MET A 59 22.59 -5.50 -3.87
N ALA A 60 22.42 -4.95 -2.66
CA ALA A 60 23.40 -4.11 -2.01
C ALA A 60 24.74 -4.84 -1.80
N SER A 61 25.76 -4.36 -2.50
CA SER A 61 27.10 -4.95 -2.52
C SER A 61 28.19 -3.87 -2.51
N GLY A 62 29.45 -4.27 -2.30
CA GLY A 62 30.59 -3.36 -2.18
C GLY A 62 30.96 -3.03 -0.73
N VAL A 63 31.92 -2.12 -0.55
CA VAL A 63 32.53 -1.80 0.77
C VAL A 63 31.49 -1.28 1.76
N LEU A 64 30.56 -0.44 1.29
CA LEU A 64 29.46 0.11 2.08
C LEU A 64 28.18 -0.74 2.01
N GLY A 65 28.14 -1.73 1.10
CA GLY A 65 26.91 -2.48 0.81
C GLY A 65 26.32 -3.18 2.02
N ARG A 66 27.13 -3.71 2.95
CA ARG A 66 26.60 -4.41 4.13
C ARG A 66 25.84 -3.51 5.10
N SER A 67 26.31 -2.28 5.33
CA SER A 67 25.63 -1.35 6.24
C SER A 67 24.35 -0.83 5.59
N VAL A 68 24.42 -0.45 4.32
CA VAL A 68 23.24 0.03 3.56
C VAL A 68 22.19 -1.08 3.44
N ALA A 69 22.60 -2.33 3.17
CA ALA A 69 21.71 -3.48 3.17
C ALA A 69 20.94 -3.62 4.48
N GLN A 70 21.58 -3.43 5.64
CA GLN A 70 20.89 -3.53 6.92
C GLN A 70 19.79 -2.47 7.07
N THR A 71 20.03 -1.26 6.57
CA THR A 71 18.99 -0.22 6.52
C THR A 71 17.86 -0.59 5.58
N PHE A 72 18.15 -1.04 4.36
CA PHE A 72 17.09 -1.53 3.45
C PHE A 72 16.27 -2.67 4.06
N LYS A 73 16.91 -3.58 4.80
CA LYS A 73 16.21 -4.66 5.50
C LYS A 73 15.30 -4.14 6.61
N LYS A 74 15.77 -3.13 7.35
CA LYS A 74 15.03 -2.46 8.43
C LYS A 74 13.80 -1.75 7.87
N HIS A 75 13.97 -0.86 6.88
CA HIS A 75 12.85 -0.15 6.25
C HIS A 75 11.85 -1.15 5.67
N SER A 76 12.32 -2.19 4.97
CA SER A 76 11.42 -3.23 4.48
C SER A 76 10.60 -3.95 5.56
N ASP A 77 11.11 -4.10 6.79
CA ASP A 77 10.33 -4.67 7.88
C ASP A 77 9.30 -3.67 8.42
N GLU A 78 9.64 -2.38 8.43
CA GLU A 78 8.77 -1.25 8.80
C GLU A 78 7.64 -1.06 7.77
N GLU A 79 7.94 -1.07 6.45
CA GLU A 79 6.90 -1.03 5.39
C GLU A 79 5.93 -2.22 5.45
N ARG A 80 6.43 -3.38 5.90
CA ARG A 80 5.60 -4.56 6.12
C ARG A 80 4.67 -4.37 7.32
N GLU A 81 5.08 -3.61 8.32
CA GLU A 81 4.22 -3.24 9.43
C GLU A 81 3.17 -2.21 8.97
N HIS A 82 3.56 -1.19 8.21
CA HIS A 82 2.65 -0.23 7.59
C HIS A 82 1.55 -0.91 6.76
N MET A 83 1.92 -1.83 5.86
CA MET A 83 0.95 -2.56 5.03
C MET A 83 -0.04 -3.38 5.88
N GLU A 84 0.42 -3.96 7.00
CA GLU A 84 -0.41 -4.76 7.90
C GLU A 84 -1.42 -3.88 8.65
N GLU A 85 -0.98 -2.72 9.14
CA GLU A 85 -1.84 -1.74 9.82
C GLU A 85 -2.91 -1.16 8.88
N ILE A 86 -2.54 -0.83 7.64
CA ILE A 86 -3.47 -0.34 6.62
C ILE A 86 -4.48 -1.43 6.23
N ALA A 87 -4.03 -2.67 6.03
CA ALA A 87 -4.91 -3.80 5.74
C ALA A 87 -5.90 -4.05 6.88
N GLU A 88 -5.45 -3.97 8.13
CA GLU A 88 -6.34 -4.04 9.28
C GLU A 88 -7.36 -2.91 9.24
N ARG A 89 -6.94 -1.67 8.94
CA ARG A 89 -7.84 -0.53 8.88
C ARG A 89 -8.91 -0.68 7.79
N ILE A 90 -8.55 -1.20 6.62
CA ILE A 90 -9.51 -1.53 5.55
C ILE A 90 -10.57 -2.51 6.07
N GLN A 91 -10.14 -3.59 6.74
CA GLN A 91 -11.04 -4.59 7.29
C GLN A 91 -11.95 -4.00 8.39
N GLN A 92 -11.42 -3.11 9.23
CA GLN A 92 -12.20 -2.41 10.27
C GLN A 92 -13.30 -1.53 9.66
N LEU A 93 -13.05 -0.94 8.48
CA LEU A 93 -14.06 -0.19 7.71
C LEU A 93 -15.00 -1.10 6.90
N GLY A 94 -14.90 -2.42 7.05
CA GLY A 94 -15.72 -3.39 6.31
C GLY A 94 -15.35 -3.51 4.83
N GLY A 95 -14.18 -2.99 4.43
CA GLY A 95 -13.60 -3.17 3.11
C GLY A 95 -12.82 -4.47 2.98
N LYS A 96 -12.38 -4.78 1.76
CA LYS A 96 -11.50 -5.92 1.48
C LYS A 96 -10.11 -5.38 1.14
N PRO A 97 -9.06 -5.77 1.90
CA PRO A 97 -7.67 -5.45 1.52
C PRO A 97 -7.32 -6.14 0.20
N ASP A 98 -6.81 -5.38 -0.77
CA ASP A 98 -6.41 -5.90 -2.08
C ASP A 98 -4.89 -6.08 -2.17
N PHE A 99 -4.46 -7.33 -1.96
CA PHE A 99 -3.08 -7.80 -2.12
C PHE A 99 -2.80 -8.39 -3.51
N ASN A 100 -3.72 -8.23 -4.48
CA ASN A 100 -3.54 -8.84 -5.80
C ASN A 100 -2.31 -8.25 -6.53
N PRO A 101 -1.26 -9.04 -6.82
CA PRO A 101 -0.07 -8.53 -7.49
C PRO A 101 -0.36 -8.05 -8.91
N GLY A 102 -1.41 -8.57 -9.56
CA GLY A 102 -1.77 -8.19 -10.94
C GLY A 102 -2.31 -6.77 -11.09
N THR A 103 -2.73 -6.13 -10.00
CA THR A 103 -3.28 -4.76 -9.98
C THR A 103 -2.47 -3.82 -9.08
N LEU A 104 -1.30 -4.27 -8.61
CA LEU A 104 -0.53 -3.57 -7.59
C LEU A 104 0.08 -2.27 -8.13
N VAL A 105 0.76 -2.36 -9.28
CA VAL A 105 1.46 -1.23 -9.90
C VAL A 105 0.49 -0.12 -10.34
N GLU A 106 -0.71 -0.49 -10.79
CA GLU A 106 -1.73 0.48 -11.22
C GLU A 106 -2.31 1.30 -10.06
N ARG A 107 -2.27 0.77 -8.83
CA ARG A 107 -2.80 1.43 -7.63
C ARG A 107 -1.73 2.12 -6.79
N SER A 108 -0.50 1.65 -6.88
CA SER A 108 0.62 2.17 -6.12
C SER A 108 1.03 3.56 -6.59
N VAL A 109 1.24 4.48 -5.66
CA VAL A 109 1.92 5.76 -5.95
C VAL A 109 3.45 5.63 -5.90
N ALA A 110 3.95 4.59 -5.22
CA ALA A 110 5.36 4.29 -5.19
C ALA A 110 5.76 3.49 -6.44
N HIS A 111 6.89 3.82 -7.05
CA HIS A 111 7.42 3.09 -8.19
C HIS A 111 8.31 1.91 -7.76
N TYR A 112 8.28 0.83 -8.53
CA TYR A 112 9.24 -0.26 -8.41
C TYR A 112 10.42 0.01 -9.35
N SER A 113 11.55 0.46 -8.79
CA SER A 113 12.82 0.64 -9.51
C SER A 113 13.88 -0.24 -8.87
N GLU A 114 14.71 -0.89 -9.68
CA GLU A 114 15.73 -1.84 -9.21
C GLU A 114 17.07 -1.15 -8.85
N GLY A 115 17.37 -0.03 -9.51
CA GLY A 115 18.66 0.66 -9.43
C GLY A 115 19.82 -0.14 -10.07
N GLY A 116 20.68 0.52 -10.84
CA GLY A 116 21.88 -0.08 -11.46
C GLY A 116 23.13 -0.02 -10.59
N SER A 117 23.12 0.76 -9.50
CA SER A 117 24.21 0.89 -8.53
C SER A 117 23.67 1.09 -7.12
N LEU A 118 24.52 0.94 -6.10
CA LEU A 118 24.12 1.18 -4.71
C LEU A 118 23.61 2.62 -4.49
N GLY A 119 24.16 3.59 -5.21
CA GLY A 119 23.76 4.99 -5.12
C GLY A 119 22.44 5.26 -5.81
N GLU A 120 22.20 4.59 -6.94
CA GLU A 120 20.90 4.59 -7.60
C GLU A 120 19.84 3.94 -6.72
N MET A 121 20.09 2.80 -6.07
CA MET A 121 19.14 2.17 -5.14
C MET A 121 18.72 3.13 -4.01
N ILE A 122 19.71 3.77 -3.35
CA ILE A 122 19.43 4.75 -2.29
C ILE A 122 18.64 5.95 -2.84
N ARG A 123 18.97 6.42 -4.04
CA ARG A 123 18.27 7.55 -4.69
C ARG A 123 16.82 7.19 -5.01
N GLU A 124 16.58 6.02 -5.59
CA GLU A 124 15.24 5.54 -5.93
C GLU A 124 14.37 5.36 -4.68
N ASP A 125 14.92 4.79 -3.61
CA ASP A 125 14.21 4.70 -2.33
C ASP A 125 13.90 6.10 -1.77
N LEU A 126 14.88 7.02 -1.79
CA LEU A 126 14.66 8.38 -1.30
C LEU A 126 13.59 9.13 -2.10
N ILE A 127 13.55 8.96 -3.42
CA ILE A 127 12.51 9.54 -4.27
C ILE A 127 11.15 8.96 -3.89
N ALA A 128 11.07 7.62 -3.74
CA ALA A 128 9.83 6.96 -3.37
C ALA A 128 9.31 7.43 -2.00
N GLU A 129 10.17 7.54 -0.97
CA GLU A 129 9.72 8.03 0.33
C GLU A 129 9.18 9.45 0.28
N ARG A 130 9.81 10.32 -0.51
CA ARG A 130 9.32 11.69 -0.67
C ARG A 130 7.96 11.74 -1.34
N VAL A 131 7.71 10.87 -2.33
CA VAL A 131 6.40 10.74 -2.96
C VAL A 131 5.36 10.26 -1.95
N VAL A 132 5.68 9.22 -1.15
CA VAL A 132 4.76 8.68 -0.14
C VAL A 132 4.45 9.73 0.93
N ILE A 133 5.45 10.48 1.43
CA ILE A 133 5.27 11.57 2.41
C ILE A 133 4.26 12.61 1.91
N ASP A 134 4.40 13.06 0.65
CA ASP A 134 3.51 14.05 0.05
C ASP A 134 2.08 13.52 -0.17
N VAL A 135 1.95 12.23 -0.54
CA VAL A 135 0.64 11.58 -0.70
C VAL A 135 -0.03 11.36 0.65
N TYR A 136 0.70 10.95 1.68
CA TYR A 136 0.15 10.70 3.01
C TYR A 136 -0.26 12.00 3.70
N GLN A 137 0.44 13.11 3.42
CA GLN A 137 -0.04 14.43 3.83
C GLN A 137 -1.44 14.74 3.28
N GLN A 138 -1.71 14.41 2.00
CA GLN A 138 -3.03 14.58 1.41
C GLN A 138 -4.08 13.65 2.03
N PHE A 139 -3.70 12.42 2.40
CA PHE A 139 -4.60 11.49 3.10
C PHE A 139 -4.95 12.00 4.51
N ILE A 140 -3.96 12.50 5.26
CA ILE A 140 -4.15 13.11 6.58
C ILE A 140 -5.19 14.25 6.50
N GLU A 141 -5.07 15.11 5.48
CA GLU A 141 -6.01 16.21 5.24
C GLU A 141 -7.41 15.70 4.85
N HIS A 142 -7.49 14.68 3.99
CA HIS A 142 -8.75 14.09 3.54
C HIS A 142 -9.57 13.51 4.72
N PHE A 143 -8.92 12.67 5.54
CA PHE A 143 -9.57 12.02 6.69
C PHE A 143 -9.85 13.02 7.81
N GLY A 144 -8.85 13.83 8.17
CA GLY A 144 -8.98 14.95 9.10
C GLY A 144 -9.80 14.62 10.37
N MET A 145 -10.72 15.52 10.72
CA MET A 145 -11.63 15.32 11.86
C MET A 145 -12.80 14.37 11.58
N LYS A 146 -12.95 13.93 10.32
CA LYS A 146 -14.04 13.06 9.87
C LYS A 146 -13.71 11.59 10.17
N ASP A 147 -12.44 11.21 10.10
CA ASP A 147 -11.95 9.90 10.52
C ASP A 147 -10.61 10.02 11.24
N THR A 148 -10.68 10.32 12.53
CA THR A 148 -9.47 10.56 13.35
C THR A 148 -8.60 9.33 13.50
N THR A 149 -9.19 8.13 13.46
CA THR A 149 -8.44 6.87 13.57
C THR A 149 -7.58 6.66 12.33
N THR A 150 -8.16 6.79 11.14
CA THR A 150 -7.39 6.68 9.89
C THR A 150 -6.38 7.81 9.74
N ARG A 151 -6.74 9.04 10.16
CA ARG A 151 -5.80 10.17 10.17
C ARG A 151 -4.57 9.87 11.05
N MET A 152 -4.78 9.39 12.28
CA MET A 152 -3.68 9.08 13.20
C MET A 152 -2.77 7.96 12.68
N LEU A 153 -3.35 6.98 11.98
CA LEU A 153 -2.58 5.94 11.29
C LEU A 153 -1.62 6.56 10.26
N PHE A 154 -2.12 7.41 9.35
CA PHE A 154 -1.25 8.06 8.36
C PHE A 154 -0.28 9.08 8.96
N GLU A 155 -0.65 9.79 10.05
CA GLU A 155 0.28 10.65 10.80
C GLU A 155 1.46 9.84 11.36
N HIS A 156 1.21 8.62 11.84
CA HIS A 156 2.24 7.71 12.33
C HIS A 156 3.14 7.22 11.20
N ILE A 157 2.57 6.60 10.17
CA ILE A 157 3.32 6.03 9.05
C ILE A 157 4.17 7.12 8.38
N LYS A 158 3.57 8.28 8.07
CA LYS A 158 4.30 9.41 7.47
C LYS A 158 5.51 9.85 8.30
N ALA A 159 5.44 9.80 9.63
CA ALA A 159 6.57 10.15 10.48
C ALA A 159 7.72 9.13 10.40
N GLU A 160 7.39 7.86 10.17
CA GLU A 160 8.40 6.81 9.89
C GLU A 160 9.00 7.03 8.50
N GLU A 161 8.20 7.36 7.48
CA GLU A 161 8.73 7.70 6.14
C GLU A 161 9.65 8.91 6.13
N GLU A 162 9.33 9.95 6.92
CA GLU A 162 10.23 11.09 7.10
C GLU A 162 11.57 10.68 7.74
N THR A 163 11.55 9.66 8.60
CA THR A 163 12.75 9.07 9.17
C THR A 163 13.52 8.27 8.12
N HIS A 164 12.84 7.43 7.34
CA HIS A 164 13.44 6.68 6.23
C HIS A 164 14.13 7.61 5.23
N ALA A 165 13.42 8.66 4.77
CA ALA A 165 13.95 9.66 3.86
C ALA A 165 15.17 10.40 4.43
N ASN A 166 15.18 10.69 5.73
CA ASN A 166 16.35 11.30 6.37
C ASN A 166 17.56 10.34 6.40
N GLU A 167 17.36 9.09 6.82
CA GLU A 167 18.43 8.08 6.85
C GLU A 167 19.02 7.85 5.45
N LEU A 168 18.18 7.76 4.41
CA LEU A 168 18.63 7.64 3.02
C LEU A 168 19.36 8.89 2.52
N SER A 169 18.86 10.09 2.83
CA SER A 169 19.53 11.34 2.48
C SER A 169 20.92 11.44 3.10
N GLU A 170 21.11 10.98 4.32
CA GLU A 170 22.40 10.98 5.01
C GLU A 170 23.39 9.98 4.39
N MET A 171 22.89 8.89 3.80
CA MET A 171 23.71 7.94 3.05
C MET A 171 24.09 8.47 1.66
N LEU A 172 23.17 9.18 1.01
CA LEU A 172 23.36 9.64 -0.37
C LEU A 172 24.21 10.91 -0.50
N PHE A 173 24.13 11.82 0.46
CA PHE A 173 24.79 13.14 0.36
C PHE A 173 25.85 13.33 1.45
N ILE A 174 27.06 13.74 1.05
CA ILE A 174 28.08 14.20 2.00
C ILE A 174 27.78 15.63 2.41
N VAL A 175 27.74 15.85 3.72
CA VAL A 175 27.80 17.20 4.30
C VAL A 175 29.26 17.59 4.44
N ASP A 176 29.64 18.76 3.90
CA ASP A 176 30.95 19.34 4.20
C ASP A 176 30.97 19.71 5.69
N PRO A 177 31.86 19.10 6.51
CA PRO A 177 31.86 19.34 7.96
C PRO A 177 32.34 20.75 8.35
N SER A 178 32.93 21.50 7.42
CA SER A 178 33.42 22.86 7.65
C SER A 178 32.39 23.94 7.35
N THR A 179 31.45 23.68 6.42
CA THR A 179 30.41 24.65 6.00
C THR A 179 29.00 24.21 6.40
N GLY A 180 28.77 22.92 6.59
CA GLY A 180 27.44 22.32 6.76
C GLY A 180 26.65 22.19 5.46
N GLU A 181 27.24 22.54 4.31
CA GLU A 181 26.58 22.45 3.01
C GLU A 181 26.55 21.00 2.51
N LYS A 182 25.39 20.56 2.02
CA LYS A 182 25.24 19.25 1.35
C LYS A 182 25.82 19.34 -0.06
N SER A 183 26.81 18.50 -0.36
CA SER A 183 27.28 18.29 -1.72
C SER A 183 26.37 17.29 -2.42
N MET A 184 25.87 17.63 -3.62
CA MET A 184 25.15 16.70 -4.49
C MET A 184 26.06 15.62 -5.12
N ALA A 185 27.36 15.64 -4.84
CA ALA A 185 28.27 14.65 -5.38
C ALA A 185 27.99 13.28 -4.75
N ASP A 186 27.53 12.33 -5.59
CA ASP A 186 27.41 10.90 -5.29
C ASP A 186 28.70 10.40 -4.63
N THR A 187 28.56 9.80 -3.45
CA THR A 187 29.63 9.57 -2.46
C THR A 187 30.58 8.43 -2.83
N GLY A 188 30.65 8.07 -4.11
CA GLY A 188 31.44 6.95 -4.59
C GLY A 188 30.69 5.63 -4.53
N THR A 189 29.36 5.65 -4.44
CA THR A 189 28.54 4.47 -4.73
C THR A 189 28.54 4.12 -6.22
N ASN A 190 28.98 5.06 -7.07
CA ASN A 190 29.10 4.88 -8.50
C ASN A 190 30.49 4.41 -8.97
N VAL A 191 31.10 3.43 -8.29
CA VAL A 191 32.43 2.91 -8.66
C VAL A 191 32.43 2.26 -10.06
N MET A 192 31.26 1.85 -10.56
CA MET A 192 31.09 1.19 -11.86
C MET A 192 30.61 2.12 -12.99
N ASN A 193 30.21 3.36 -12.69
CA ASN A 193 29.63 4.28 -13.69
C ASN A 193 30.33 5.64 -13.68
N ALA A 194 31.66 5.65 -13.80
CA ALA A 194 32.44 6.87 -14.02
C ALA A 194 32.06 7.64 -15.31
N ALA A 195 31.14 7.11 -16.12
CA ALA A 195 30.59 7.73 -17.32
C ALA A 195 29.12 8.20 -17.18
N ALA A 196 28.42 7.90 -16.08
CA ALA A 196 27.08 8.43 -15.85
C ALA A 196 27.18 9.92 -15.52
N ARG A 197 26.67 10.73 -16.44
CA ARG A 197 26.53 12.18 -16.28
C ARG A 197 25.56 12.48 -15.14
N PRO A 198 25.66 13.65 -14.47
CA PRO A 198 24.60 14.09 -13.57
C PRO A 198 23.28 14.15 -14.36
N GLU A 199 22.23 13.59 -13.76
CA GLU A 199 20.83 13.74 -14.22
C GLU A 199 20.58 15.23 -14.47
N THR A 200 20.24 15.57 -15.71
CA THR A 200 20.06 16.96 -16.13
C THR A 200 18.72 17.48 -15.65
N GLU A 201 18.62 18.79 -15.44
CA GLU A 201 17.38 19.52 -15.11
C GLU A 201 16.18 19.10 -16.00
N GLU A 202 16.44 18.70 -17.24
CA GLU A 202 15.46 18.15 -18.19
C GLU A 202 14.79 16.83 -17.75
N GLU A 203 15.50 15.92 -17.06
CA GLU A 203 14.90 14.67 -16.57
C GLU A 203 13.95 14.92 -15.39
N PHE A 204 14.30 15.88 -14.51
CA PHE A 204 13.40 16.34 -13.46
C PHE A 204 12.16 17.02 -14.04
N GLU A 205 12.29 17.85 -15.07
CA GLU A 205 11.16 18.48 -15.75
C GLU A 205 10.22 17.44 -16.41
N LEU A 206 10.77 16.37 -16.99
CA LEU A 206 9.99 15.28 -17.58
C LEU A 206 9.17 14.50 -16.54
N VAL A 207 9.76 14.22 -15.38
CA VAL A 207 9.04 13.57 -14.27
C VAL A 207 7.95 14.50 -13.73
N GLU A 208 8.24 15.79 -13.58
CA GLU A 208 7.26 16.78 -13.11
C GLU A 208 6.09 16.93 -14.09
N GLN A 209 6.36 16.92 -15.40
CA GLN A 209 5.35 16.88 -16.46
C GLN A 209 4.50 15.61 -16.39
N ALA A 210 5.11 14.44 -16.26
CA ALA A 210 4.38 13.17 -16.14
C ALA A 210 3.45 13.14 -14.91
N MET A 211 3.93 13.67 -13.77
CA MET A 211 3.12 13.81 -12.55
C MET A 211 1.99 14.83 -12.70
N ALA A 212 2.23 15.93 -13.42
CA ALA A 212 1.21 16.92 -13.74
C ALA A 212 0.12 16.36 -14.66
N GLU A 213 0.52 15.59 -15.69
CA GLU A 213 -0.41 14.91 -16.60
C GLU A 213 -1.26 13.88 -15.86
N HIS A 214 -0.66 13.09 -14.95
CA HIS A 214 -1.38 12.15 -14.12
C HIS A 214 -2.38 12.85 -13.17
N ARG A 215 -1.99 13.98 -12.57
CA ARG A 215 -2.89 14.84 -11.77
C ARG A 215 -4.06 15.36 -12.59
N GLU A 216 -3.83 15.84 -13.81
CA GLU A 216 -4.90 16.29 -14.69
C GLU A 216 -5.84 15.15 -15.10
N GLN A 217 -5.30 13.97 -15.37
CA GLN A 217 -6.09 12.81 -15.78
C GLN A 217 -6.99 12.32 -14.64
N ARG A 218 -6.50 12.34 -13.39
CA ARG A 218 -7.32 12.10 -12.20
C ARG A 218 -8.46 13.11 -12.07
N LEU A 219 -8.17 14.40 -12.20
CA LEU A 219 -9.20 15.46 -12.09
C LEU A 219 -10.26 15.37 -13.20
N ARG A 220 -9.89 14.92 -14.41
CA ARG A 220 -10.86 14.65 -15.49
C ARG A 220 -11.78 13.48 -15.17
N LEU A 221 -11.24 12.40 -14.60
CA LEU A 221 -12.04 11.24 -14.17
C LEU A 221 -12.98 11.58 -13.02
N GLU A 222 -12.56 12.46 -12.10
CA GLU A 222 -13.40 12.98 -11.01
C GLU A 222 -14.50 13.92 -11.55
N GLY A 223 -14.19 14.79 -12.52
CA GLY A 223 -15.15 15.71 -13.14
C GLY A 223 -16.18 15.06 -14.09
N GLU A 224 -15.86 13.89 -14.66
CA GLU A 224 -16.79 13.11 -15.49
C GLU A 224 -17.86 12.37 -14.67
N SER A 225 -17.64 12.21 -13.36
CA SER A 225 -18.61 11.56 -12.44
C SER A 225 -19.80 12.46 -12.05
N GLU A 226 -19.74 13.77 -12.35
CA GLU A 226 -20.80 14.75 -12.03
C GLU A 226 -21.66 15.19 -13.23
N ALA A 227 -21.59 14.50 -14.39
CA ALA A 227 -22.44 14.84 -15.54
C ALA A 227 -23.85 14.21 -15.46
N PRO A 228 -24.96 14.99 -15.53
CA PRO A 228 -26.31 14.45 -15.42
C PRO A 228 -26.70 13.64 -16.65
N GLY A 229 -27.33 12.49 -16.40
CA GLY A 229 -27.60 11.42 -17.35
C GLY A 229 -28.20 11.86 -18.69
N ARG A 230 -27.60 11.37 -19.78
CA ARG A 230 -28.23 11.35 -21.10
C ARG A 230 -29.07 10.09 -21.29
N SER A 231 -30.38 10.31 -21.28
CA SER A 231 -31.42 9.43 -21.81
C SER A 231 -31.04 8.92 -23.21
N ILE A 232 -30.85 7.61 -23.35
CA ILE A 232 -30.83 6.95 -24.66
C ILE A 232 -32.28 6.58 -25.01
N GLY A 233 -32.87 7.39 -25.88
CA GLY A 233 -34.15 7.13 -26.55
C GLY A 233 -34.05 5.92 -27.47
N GLY A 234 -35.09 5.09 -27.45
CA GLY A 234 -35.09 3.75 -28.04
C GLY A 234 -35.25 3.68 -29.55
N VAL A 235 -35.06 2.45 -30.04
CA VAL A 235 -35.50 1.99 -31.37
C VAL A 235 -36.17 0.63 -31.22
N GLY A 236 -37.47 0.61 -31.54
CA GLY A 236 -38.19 -0.44 -32.27
C GLY A 236 -38.08 -1.90 -31.81
N GLY A 237 -39.13 -2.38 -31.14
CA GLY A 237 -39.30 -3.80 -30.83
C GLY A 237 -39.91 -4.65 -31.96
N ARG A 238 -39.68 -5.97 -31.88
CA ARG A 238 -40.65 -7.10 -31.90
C ARG A 238 -39.92 -8.42 -32.26
N PRO A 239 -40.46 -9.62 -31.94
CA PRO A 239 -41.30 -9.98 -30.79
C PRO A 239 -40.76 -11.23 -30.05
N MET A 240 -41.32 -11.48 -28.86
CA MET A 240 -41.14 -12.70 -28.09
C MET A 240 -41.51 -13.95 -28.91
N ASN A 241 -40.75 -15.03 -28.71
CA ASN A 241 -41.33 -16.37 -28.77
C ASN A 241 -41.03 -17.12 -27.46
N ARG A 242 -42.10 -17.73 -26.94
CA ARG A 242 -42.20 -18.33 -25.61
C ARG A 242 -42.04 -19.85 -25.74
N ARG A 243 -41.40 -20.45 -24.73
CA ARG A 243 -41.45 -21.85 -24.26
C ARG A 243 -40.62 -22.88 -25.06
N HIS A 244 -39.60 -23.44 -24.42
CA HIS A 244 -39.69 -24.74 -23.73
C HIS A 244 -38.42 -25.00 -22.90
N SER A 245 -38.59 -25.64 -21.75
CA SER A 245 -37.62 -26.46 -21.01
C SER A 245 -38.42 -27.71 -20.59
N PRO A 246 -37.85 -28.88 -20.23
CA PRO A 246 -36.43 -29.26 -20.06
C PRO A 246 -36.06 -30.63 -20.72
N ALA A 247 -34.76 -30.95 -20.85
CA ALA A 247 -34.13 -32.28 -20.61
C ALA A 247 -32.74 -32.41 -21.29
N GLU A 248 -31.91 -33.31 -20.74
CA GLU A 248 -30.63 -33.88 -21.25
C GLU A 248 -29.41 -32.95 -21.01
N ILE A 249 -28.61 -33.09 -19.94
CA ILE A 249 -27.70 -34.19 -19.51
C ILE A 249 -26.97 -34.82 -20.70
N ASP A 250 -25.70 -34.43 -20.88
CA ASP A 250 -24.61 -35.36 -21.20
C ASP A 250 -23.25 -34.72 -20.87
N ASP A 251 -22.63 -35.28 -19.82
CA ASP A 251 -21.24 -35.72 -19.68
C ASP A 251 -20.15 -35.06 -20.55
N TYR A 252 -19.23 -34.37 -19.87
CA TYR A 252 -17.83 -34.36 -20.25
C TYR A 252 -16.98 -34.84 -19.07
N GLU A 253 -16.36 -36.00 -19.31
CA GLU A 253 -15.54 -36.79 -18.39
C GLU A 253 -14.37 -36.02 -17.79
N ALA A 254 -14.15 -36.33 -16.51
CA ALA A 254 -12.95 -36.04 -15.76
C ALA A 254 -11.75 -36.82 -16.31
N ALA A 255 -10.63 -36.13 -16.54
CA ALA A 255 -9.32 -36.76 -16.63
C ALA A 255 -8.70 -36.79 -15.22
N GLU A 256 -8.78 -37.96 -14.59
CA GLU A 256 -8.00 -38.32 -13.41
C GLU A 256 -6.50 -38.35 -13.77
N PHE A 257 -5.69 -37.55 -13.07
CA PHE A 257 -4.28 -37.86 -12.86
C PHE A 257 -4.08 -38.06 -11.36
N GLY A 258 -4.05 -39.34 -10.96
CA GLY A 258 -3.73 -39.77 -9.61
C GLY A 258 -2.25 -39.57 -9.30
N TYR A 259 -1.98 -38.97 -8.14
CA TYR A 259 -0.75 -39.17 -7.38
C TYR A 259 -1.14 -39.29 -5.90
N GLU A 260 -1.27 -40.52 -5.43
CA GLU A 260 -1.27 -40.84 -4.00
C GLU A 260 0.16 -40.68 -3.46
N GLY A 261 0.30 -39.96 -2.35
CA GLY A 261 1.59 -39.78 -1.68
C GLY A 261 1.47 -38.79 -0.52
N GLY A 262 0.93 -39.26 0.62
CA GLY A 262 0.75 -38.43 1.80
C GLY A 262 2.06 -38.01 2.45
N MET A 263 2.11 -36.77 2.93
CA MET A 263 2.84 -36.39 4.14
C MET A 263 2.15 -35.19 4.80
N HIS A 264 1.67 -35.40 6.03
CA HIS A 264 1.33 -34.34 6.97
C HIS A 264 2.58 -33.56 7.36
N GLY A 265 2.74 -32.34 6.83
CA GLY A 265 3.76 -31.38 7.26
C GLY A 265 3.15 -30.29 8.13
N THR A 266 3.12 -30.50 9.45
CA THR A 266 2.74 -29.46 10.40
C THR A 266 3.89 -28.46 10.56
N ASN A 267 3.77 -27.27 9.97
CA ASN A 267 4.69 -26.16 10.23
C ASN A 267 4.36 -25.57 11.62
N ARG A 268 5.02 -26.07 12.66
CA ARG A 268 5.07 -25.43 13.99
C ARG A 268 6.52 -25.19 14.37
N SER A 269 6.85 -23.93 14.63
CA SER A 269 8.19 -23.45 14.93
C SER A 269 8.80 -24.13 16.17
N PRO A 270 10.14 -24.26 16.27
CA PRO A 270 10.84 -25.05 17.29
C PRO A 270 10.62 -24.62 18.76
N LYS A 271 9.98 -23.48 19.02
CA LYS A 271 9.75 -22.94 20.38
C LYS A 271 8.48 -23.48 21.08
N VAL A 272 7.68 -24.33 20.44
CA VAL A 272 6.40 -24.83 21.01
C VAL A 272 6.50 -26.26 21.59
N LEU A 273 7.55 -27.03 21.29
CA LEU A 273 7.66 -28.44 21.72
C LEU A 273 8.27 -28.65 23.12
N GLU A 274 8.85 -27.63 23.74
CA GLU A 274 9.49 -27.77 25.06
C GLU A 274 8.52 -27.52 26.24
N LYS A 275 7.35 -26.91 25.99
CA LYS A 275 6.35 -26.62 27.03
C LYS A 275 5.36 -27.78 27.27
N GLN A 276 5.29 -28.77 26.39
CA GLN A 276 4.39 -29.92 26.52
C GLN A 276 5.04 -31.18 27.12
N ARG A 277 6.36 -31.20 27.33
CA ARG A 277 7.04 -32.32 28.01
C ARG A 277 7.17 -32.18 29.53
N LYS A 278 6.91 -30.99 30.10
CA LYS A 278 6.99 -30.75 31.56
C LYS A 278 5.67 -30.94 32.34
N ASN A 279 4.53 -31.12 31.67
CA ASN A 279 3.23 -31.33 32.33
C ASN A 279 2.71 -32.78 32.25
N ARG A 280 3.60 -33.76 32.04
CA ARG A 280 3.24 -35.19 32.02
C ARG A 280 4.12 -36.06 32.93
N ALA A 281 4.86 -35.44 33.84
CA ALA A 281 5.70 -36.10 34.83
C ALA A 281 5.66 -35.39 36.21
N ALA A 282 4.47 -34.93 36.61
CA ALA A 282 4.14 -34.52 37.97
C ALA A 282 2.75 -35.04 38.32
#